data_AF-A0A2T9Z0W6-F1
#
_entry.id   AF-A0A2T9Z0W6-F1
#
_cell.length_a   1.000
_cell.length_b   1.000
_cell.length_c   1.000
_cell.angle_alpha   90.00
_cell.angle_beta   90.00
_cell.angle_gamma   90.00
#
_symmetry.space_group_name_H-M   'P 1'
#
loop_
_entity.id
_entity.type
_entity.pdbx_description
1 polymer ?
#
loop_
_entity_poly.entity_id
_entity_poly.type
_entity_poly.pdbx_seq_one_letter_code
_entity_poly.pdbx_strand_id
1 'polypeptide(L)'
;MNPSNQENKSHWKTRKFVVDKNKIDKFRRRVDLIGNRPPPMLFRRFELFTYISMAAGAAYVILFHDFGDGPHIYSKARELFNIKKSEFWTLSDKERKELEERGSIVNKQSKN
;
A
#
# COMPACT_ATOMS: atom_id res chain seq x y z
N MET A 1 -4.86 -40.83 71.95
CA MET A 1 -3.48 -40.50 71.52
C MET A 1 -3.60 -39.64 70.27
N ASN A 2 -3.21 -38.36 70.38
CA ASN A 2 -3.30 -37.36 69.31
C ASN A 2 -2.18 -37.54 68.25
N PRO A 3 -2.33 -36.97 67.05
CA PRO A 3 -1.81 -37.50 65.81
C PRO A 3 -0.44 -36.91 65.44
N SER A 4 0.51 -37.74 65.00
CA SER A 4 1.79 -37.27 64.47
C SER A 4 1.67 -36.99 62.97
N ASN A 5 1.31 -35.74 62.71
CA ASN A 5 1.59 -34.94 61.54
C ASN A 5 2.96 -35.30 60.89
N GLN A 6 2.94 -35.92 59.70
CA GLN A 6 4.11 -35.95 58.82
C GLN A 6 3.83 -35.08 57.59
N GLU A 7 4.58 -33.99 57.54
CA GLU A 7 4.55 -32.91 56.58
C GLU A 7 4.64 -33.40 55.13
N ASN A 8 3.64 -33.04 54.32
CA ASN A 8 3.71 -33.07 52.86
C ASN A 8 4.78 -32.07 52.36
N LYS A 9 6.07 -32.45 52.45
CA LYS A 9 7.18 -31.68 51.88
C LYS A 9 7.11 -31.80 50.36
N SER A 10 6.58 -30.75 49.74
CA SER A 10 6.49 -30.65 48.29
C SER A 10 7.88 -30.81 47.64
N HIS A 11 8.06 -31.91 46.90
CA HIS A 11 9.29 -32.35 46.24
C HIS A 11 9.69 -31.47 45.03
N TRP A 12 9.30 -30.17 45.02
CA TRP A 12 9.59 -29.29 43.89
C TRP A 12 11.04 -28.81 43.85
N LYS A 13 11.73 -28.77 45.01
CA LYS A 13 13.13 -28.30 45.12
C LYS A 13 14.17 -29.29 44.58
N THR A 14 13.82 -30.54 44.32
CA THR A 14 14.72 -31.61 43.85
C THR A 14 14.54 -31.96 42.38
N ARG A 15 13.66 -31.28 41.63
CA ARG A 15 13.63 -31.43 40.18
C ARG A 15 14.85 -30.74 39.57
N LYS A 16 15.93 -31.50 39.35
CA LYS A 16 16.96 -31.13 38.39
C LYS A 16 16.24 -30.84 37.07
N PHE A 17 16.15 -29.57 36.71
CA PHE A 17 15.48 -29.13 35.48
C PHE A 17 16.41 -29.49 34.32
N VAL A 18 16.44 -30.76 33.93
CA VAL A 18 17.15 -31.21 32.74
C VAL A 18 16.33 -30.68 31.57
N VAL A 19 16.73 -29.52 31.05
CA VAL A 19 16.12 -28.96 29.85
C VAL A 19 16.47 -29.92 28.72
N ASP A 20 15.49 -30.72 28.32
CA ASP A 20 15.60 -31.59 27.16
C ASP A 20 16.01 -30.76 25.93
N LYS A 21 16.97 -31.26 25.13
CA LYS A 21 17.49 -30.57 23.94
C LYS A 21 16.35 -30.16 23.00
N ASN A 22 15.31 -30.99 22.90
CA ASN A 22 14.10 -30.70 22.12
C ASN A 22 13.37 -29.42 22.57
N LYS A 23 13.37 -29.12 23.88
CA LYS A 23 12.73 -27.91 24.43
C LYS A 23 13.54 -26.66 24.11
N ILE A 24 14.87 -26.77 24.12
CA ILE A 24 15.78 -25.69 23.73
C ILE A 24 15.60 -25.36 22.25
N ASP A 25 15.59 -26.37 21.39
CA ASP A 25 15.43 -26.17 19.94
C ASP A 25 14.05 -25.61 19.60
N LYS A 26 12.99 -26.06 20.30
CA LYS A 26 11.65 -25.49 20.15
C LYS A 26 11.59 -24.03 20.59
N PHE A 27 12.30 -23.66 21.66
CA PHE A 27 12.39 -22.28 22.11
C PHE A 27 13.14 -21.40 21.10
N ARG A 28 14.30 -21.85 20.60
CA ARG A 28 15.07 -21.16 19.56
C ARG A 28 14.23 -20.88 18.33
N ARG A 29 13.55 -21.90 17.78
CA ARG A 29 12.64 -21.73 16.64
C ARG A 29 11.57 -20.67 16.89
N ARG A 30 11.00 -20.60 18.11
CA ARG A 30 10.00 -19.58 18.43
C ARG A 30 10.58 -18.18 18.47
N VAL A 31 11.79 -18.01 18.98
CA VAL A 31 12.50 -16.73 19.02
C VAL A 31 12.88 -16.29 17.61
N ASP A 32 13.41 -17.19 16.79
CA ASP A 32 13.77 -16.91 15.39
C ASP A 32 12.52 -16.51 14.57
N LEU A 33 11.38 -17.14 14.85
CA LEU A 33 10.10 -16.81 14.23
C LEU A 33 9.49 -15.49 14.71
N ILE A 34 9.94 -14.90 15.82
CA ILE A 34 9.49 -13.56 16.25
C ILE A 34 10.10 -12.48 15.37
N GLY A 35 11.37 -12.63 14.96
CA GLY A 35 12.05 -11.69 14.07
C GLY A 35 11.52 -11.69 12.63
N ASN A 36 11.00 -12.83 12.17
CA ASN A 36 10.54 -13.02 10.79
C ASN A 36 9.02 -12.97 10.62
N ARG A 37 8.28 -12.37 11.56
CA ARG A 37 6.83 -12.24 11.39
C ARG A 37 6.54 -11.22 10.29
N PRO A 38 5.72 -11.57 9.28
CA PRO A 38 5.28 -10.58 8.32
C PRO A 38 4.54 -9.46 9.06
N PRO A 39 4.69 -8.19 8.63
CA PRO A 39 4.00 -7.08 9.25
C PRO A 39 2.48 -7.32 9.22
N PRO A 40 1.75 -6.86 10.26
CA PRO A 40 0.30 -7.02 10.30
C PRO A 40 -0.35 -6.38 9.07
N MET A 41 -1.45 -6.96 8.58
CA MET A 41 -2.10 -6.52 7.33
C MET A 41 -2.46 -5.02 7.32
N LEU A 42 -2.82 -4.46 8.47
CA LEU A 42 -3.10 -3.03 8.61
C LEU A 42 -1.87 -2.17 8.30
N PHE A 43 -0.68 -2.60 8.73
CA PHE A 43 0.56 -1.88 8.45
C PHE A 43 0.88 -1.88 6.95
N ARG A 44 0.70 -3.02 6.28
CA ARG A 44 0.86 -3.11 4.82
C ARG A 44 -0.11 -2.20 4.06
N ARG A 45 -1.35 -2.08 4.53
CA ARG A 45 -2.35 -1.15 3.96
C ARG A 45 -1.94 0.31 4.17
N PHE A 46 -1.47 0.64 5.37
CA PHE A 46 -1.01 1.99 5.70
C PHE A 46 0.22 2.39 4.89
N GLU A 47 1.15 1.46 4.71
CA GLU A 47 2.32 1.63 3.85
C GLU A 47 1.92 1.92 2.40
N LEU A 48 1.02 1.10 1.83
CA LEU A 48 0.49 1.35 0.48
C LEU A 48 -0.22 2.72 0.39
N PHE A 49 -1.07 3.03 1.36
CA PHE A 49 -1.74 4.33 1.44
C PHE A 49 -0.75 5.49 1.51
N THR A 50 0.35 5.33 2.24
CA THR A 50 1.41 6.33 2.35
C THR A 50 2.08 6.56 1.00
N TYR A 51 2.44 5.50 0.28
CA TYR A 51 3.01 5.63 -1.07
C TYR A 51 2.06 6.29 -2.05
N ILE A 52 0.77 5.92 -2.03
CA ILE A 52 -0.26 6.55 -2.87
C ILE A 52 -0.39 8.03 -2.52
N SER A 53 -0.42 8.37 -1.24
CA SER A 53 -0.55 9.75 -0.77
C SER A 53 0.66 10.59 -1.15
N MET A 54 1.88 10.04 -1.06
CA MET A 54 3.10 10.71 -1.51
C MET A 54 3.08 10.98 -3.01
N ALA A 55 2.70 9.98 -3.82
CA ALA A 55 2.59 10.14 -5.26
C ALA A 55 1.52 11.18 -5.64
N ALA A 56 0.36 11.14 -4.99
CA ALA A 56 -0.72 12.12 -5.20
C ALA A 56 -0.29 13.53 -4.79
N GLY A 57 0.38 13.68 -3.64
CA GLY A 57 0.92 14.96 -3.17
C GLY A 57 1.97 15.53 -4.12
N ALA A 58 2.88 14.70 -4.63
CA ALA A 58 3.86 15.12 -5.62
C ALA A 58 3.19 15.58 -6.93
N ALA A 59 2.20 14.82 -7.44
CA ALA A 59 1.43 15.21 -8.60
C ALA A 59 0.68 16.53 -8.38
N TYR A 60 0.10 16.74 -7.19
CA TYR A 60 -0.55 17.99 -6.83
C TYR A 60 0.41 19.18 -6.88
N VAL A 61 1.60 19.04 -6.29
CA VAL A 61 2.62 20.08 -6.29
C VAL A 61 3.05 20.42 -7.72
N ILE A 62 3.31 19.41 -8.53
CA ILE A 62 3.75 19.61 -9.92
C ILE A 62 2.64 20.27 -10.74
N LEU A 63 1.40 19.82 -10.63
CA LEU A 63 0.33 20.20 -11.57
C LEU A 63 -0.52 21.40 -11.13
N PHE A 64 -0.76 21.56 -9.82
CA PHE A 64 -1.78 22.48 -9.31
C PHE A 64 -1.27 23.53 -8.33
N HIS A 65 -0.13 23.30 -7.66
CA HIS A 65 0.39 24.26 -6.71
C HIS A 65 0.75 25.59 -7.37
N ASP A 66 0.38 26.71 -6.75
CA ASP A 66 0.73 28.02 -7.27
C ASP A 66 2.19 28.36 -6.92
N PHE A 67 3.02 28.63 -7.92
CA PHE A 67 4.43 28.98 -7.74
C PHE A 67 4.68 30.48 -7.97
N GLY A 68 3.62 31.28 -8.11
CA GLY A 68 3.66 32.71 -8.39
C GLY A 68 3.63 33.03 -9.89
N ASP A 69 3.82 34.32 -10.20
CA ASP A 69 3.52 34.90 -11.52
C ASP A 69 4.55 34.56 -12.62
N GLY A 70 5.69 33.95 -12.26
CA GLY A 70 6.79 33.64 -13.18
C GLY A 70 6.74 32.21 -13.75
N PRO A 71 7.40 31.94 -14.90
CA PRO A 71 7.51 30.60 -15.45
C PRO A 71 8.31 29.67 -14.51
N HIS A 72 7.65 28.64 -13.99
CA HIS A 72 8.26 27.64 -13.11
C HIS A 72 8.82 26.46 -13.93
N ILE A 73 9.74 25.68 -13.33
CA ILE A 73 10.32 24.48 -13.97
C ILE A 73 9.26 23.44 -14.36
N TYR A 74 8.10 23.46 -13.70
CA TYR A 74 6.97 22.54 -13.95
C TYR A 74 5.93 23.10 -14.92
N SER A 75 6.10 24.34 -15.42
CA SER A 75 5.12 24.94 -16.35
C SER A 75 4.94 24.13 -17.63
N LYS A 76 6.02 23.58 -18.19
CA LYS A 76 5.95 22.68 -19.37
C LYS A 76 5.19 21.38 -19.07
N ALA A 77 5.39 20.82 -17.88
CA ALA A 77 4.67 19.60 -17.48
C ALA A 77 3.15 19.86 -17.35
N ARG A 78 2.76 21.03 -16.84
CA ARG A 78 1.35 21.45 -16.77
C ARG A 78 0.74 21.67 -18.14
N GLU A 79 1.47 22.31 -19.04
CA GLU A 79 1.03 22.52 -20.42
C GLU A 79 0.75 21.19 -21.12
N LEU A 80 1.71 20.26 -21.06
CA LEU A 80 1.54 18.91 -21.60
C LEU A 80 0.37 18.17 -20.94
N PHE A 81 0.22 18.28 -19.62
CA PHE A 81 -0.92 17.68 -18.92
C PHE A 81 -2.25 18.24 -19.41
N ASN A 82 -2.34 19.56 -19.60
CA ASN A 82 -3.56 20.20 -20.09
C ASN A 82 -3.89 19.81 -21.53
N ILE A 83 -2.89 19.71 -22.41
CA ILE A 83 -3.05 19.21 -23.78
C ILE A 83 -3.58 17.78 -23.76
N LYS A 84 -2.98 16.90 -22.95
CA LYS A 84 -3.42 15.50 -22.83
C LYS A 84 -4.79 15.37 -22.19
N LYS A 85 -5.10 16.21 -21.21
CA LYS A 85 -6.43 16.29 -20.62
C LYS A 85 -7.46 16.70 -21.66
N SER A 86 -7.19 17.73 -22.48
CA SER A 86 -8.12 18.11 -23.55
C SER A 86 -8.26 17.02 -24.59
N GLU A 87 -7.16 16.41 -25.03
CA GLU A 87 -7.16 15.29 -25.98
C GLU A 87 -8.01 14.12 -25.47
N PHE A 88 -7.93 13.78 -24.19
CA PHE A 88 -8.70 12.66 -23.61
C PHE A 88 -10.22 12.88 -23.67
N TRP A 89 -10.67 14.12 -23.54
CA TRP A 89 -12.11 14.46 -23.59
C TRP A 89 -12.59 14.80 -25.00
N THR A 90 -11.70 14.85 -25.99
CA THR A 90 -12.03 15.13 -27.38
C THR A 90 -11.80 13.90 -28.24
N LEU A 91 -12.69 13.64 -29.19
CA LEU A 91 -12.45 12.60 -30.18
C LEU A 91 -11.27 12.99 -31.07
N SER A 92 -10.32 12.08 -31.25
CA SER A 92 -9.31 12.24 -32.30
C SER A 92 -9.96 12.16 -33.68
N ASP A 93 -9.31 12.73 -34.70
CA ASP A 93 -9.84 12.70 -36.07
C ASP A 93 -10.08 11.28 -36.59
N LYS A 94 -9.28 10.30 -36.11
CA LYS A 94 -9.43 8.89 -36.46
C LYS A 94 -10.65 8.26 -35.79
N GLU A 95 -10.84 8.49 -34.49
CA GLU A 95 -12.02 8.01 -33.75
C GLU A 95 -13.29 8.65 -34.29
N ARG A 96 -13.22 9.94 -34.66
CA ARG A 96 -14.33 10.63 -35.31
C ARG A 96 -14.67 9.98 -36.66
N LYS A 97 -13.67 9.69 -37.49
CA LYS A 97 -13.89 9.01 -38.78
C LYS A 97 -14.46 7.60 -38.59
N GLU A 98 -13.97 6.83 -37.62
CA GLU A 98 -14.49 5.51 -37.30
C GLU A 98 -15.95 5.56 -36.80
N LEU A 99 -16.29 6.56 -35.98
CA LEU A 99 -17.66 6.76 -35.52
C LEU A 99 -18.61 7.26 -36.63
N GLU A 100 -18.09 8.03 -37.60
CA GLU A 100 -18.81 8.42 -38.82
C GLU A 100 -19.08 7.19 -39.71
N GLU A 101 -18.08 6.33 -39.93
CA GLU A 101 -18.22 5.07 -40.68
C GLU A 101 -19.21 4.10 -40.04
N ARG A 102 -19.27 4.07 -38.69
CA ARG A 102 -20.25 3.28 -37.93
C ARG A 102 -21.65 3.90 -37.88
N GLY A 103 -21.83 5.13 -38.39
CA GLY A 103 -23.10 5.85 -38.39
C GLY A 103 -23.56 6.37 -37.02
N SER A 104 -22.69 6.33 -36.00
CA SER A 104 -23.01 6.75 -34.63
C SER A 104 -23.03 8.27 -34.46
N ILE A 105 -22.38 9.01 -35.36
CA ILE A 105 -22.39 10.47 -35.40
C ILE A 105 -22.75 10.95 -36.80
N VAL A 106 -23.72 11.86 -36.89
CA VAL A 106 -24.13 12.48 -38.15
C VAL A 106 -23.31 13.75 -38.35
N ASN A 107 -22.44 13.75 -39.37
CA ASN A 107 -21.63 14.92 -39.71
C ASN A 107 -22.55 16.04 -40.23
N LYS A 108 -22.76 17.08 -39.41
CA LYS A 108 -23.62 18.23 -39.73
C LYS A 108 -23.14 19.06 -40.93
N GLN A 109 -21.90 18.86 -41.41
CA GLN A 109 -21.33 19.60 -42.52
C GLN A 109 -21.76 19.11 -43.92
N SER A 110 -22.44 17.97 -44.03
CA SER A 110 -22.91 17.42 -45.32
C SER A 110 -24.28 17.96 -45.78
N LYS A 111 -24.88 18.92 -45.06
CA LYS A 111 -26.26 19.38 -45.29
C LYS A 111 -26.42 20.78 -45.90
N ASN A 112 -25.34 21.38 -46.40
CA ASN A 112 -25.39 22.63 -47.16
C ASN A 112 -24.85 22.43 -48.56
#